data_AF-A0A0H5BAE3-F1
#
_entry.id   AF-A0A0H5BAE3-F1
#
_cell.length_a   1.000
_cell.length_b   1.000
_cell.length_c   1.000
_cell.angle_alpha   90.00
_cell.angle_beta   90.00
_cell.angle_gamma   90.00
#
_symmetry.space_group_name_H-M   'P 1'
#
loop_
_entity.id
_entity.type
_entity.pdbx_description
1 polymer ?
#
loop_
_entity_poly.entity_id
_entity_poly.type
_entity_poly.pdbx_seq_one_letter_code
_entity_poly.pdbx_strand_id
1 'polypeptide(L)'
;MVNWGLIFRTRDPDRDRATDAARIAAVQAALAQAIESACRERDGLSRRLEDVRARAAFLYDDQDASHEGRLGALEEQMVVGARRLADLTYQIAAFEALHAEAGNVLAGAPSSSVMP
;
A
#
# COMPACT_ATOMS: atom_id res chain seq x y z
N MET A 1 56.11 -16.77 24.04
CA MET A 1 55.38 -15.54 23.63
C MET A 1 54.18 -15.98 22.80
N VAL A 2 52.96 -15.82 23.33
CA VAL A 2 51.73 -16.10 22.56
C VAL A 2 51.27 -14.80 21.91
N ASN A 3 51.27 -14.76 20.59
CA ASN A 3 50.82 -13.62 19.81
C ASN A 3 49.27 -13.61 19.78
N TRP A 4 48.65 -12.82 20.65
CA TRP A 4 47.21 -12.54 20.63
C TRP A 4 46.88 -11.46 19.59
N GLY A 5 47.20 -11.74 18.33
CA GLY A 5 46.66 -10.95 17.23
C GLY A 5 45.15 -11.14 17.24
N LEU A 6 44.40 -10.10 17.63
CA LEU A 6 42.96 -9.98 17.44
C LEU A 6 42.69 -10.04 15.93
N ILE A 7 42.60 -11.25 15.37
CA ILE A 7 42.18 -11.46 14.00
C ILE A 7 40.72 -11.02 13.96
N PHE A 8 40.47 -9.90 13.28
CA PHE A 8 39.13 -9.50 12.89
C PHE A 8 38.58 -10.60 11.97
N ARG A 9 37.82 -11.54 12.56
CA ARG A 9 37.19 -12.64 11.82
C ARG A 9 35.92 -12.09 11.19
N THR A 10 36.02 -11.66 9.94
CA THR A 10 34.83 -11.40 9.14
C THR A 10 34.10 -12.70 8.88
N ARG A 11 32.76 -12.63 8.89
CA ARG A 11 31.92 -13.75 8.51
C ARG A 11 32.12 -14.05 7.02
N ASP A 12 31.72 -15.25 6.60
CA ASP A 12 31.72 -15.65 5.20
C ASP A 12 30.84 -14.67 4.38
N PRO A 13 31.39 -13.94 3.40
CA PRO A 13 30.66 -12.93 2.63
C PRO A 13 29.47 -13.52 1.87
N ASP A 14 29.49 -14.81 1.52
CA ASP A 14 28.35 -15.47 0.86
C ASP A 14 27.16 -15.61 1.80
N ARG A 15 27.42 -15.87 3.09
CA ARG A 15 26.38 -15.90 4.12
C ARG A 15 25.79 -14.53 4.39
N ASP A 16 26.61 -13.49 4.38
CA ASP A 16 26.12 -12.13 4.59
C ASP A 16 25.20 -11.73 3.42
N ARG A 17 25.62 -11.98 2.17
CA ARG A 17 24.76 -11.78 0.97
C ARG A 17 23.45 -12.57 1.04
N ALA A 18 23.51 -13.84 1.44
CA ALA A 18 22.30 -14.66 1.58
C ALA A 18 21.36 -14.13 2.68
N THR A 19 21.92 -13.65 3.79
CA THR A 19 21.15 -13.07 4.90
C THR A 19 20.46 -11.77 4.48
N ASP A 20 21.17 -10.90 3.76
CA ASP A 20 20.61 -9.64 3.28
C ASP A 20 19.54 -9.87 2.22
N ALA A 21 19.76 -10.81 1.29
CA ALA A 21 18.74 -11.21 0.32
C ALA A 21 17.47 -11.74 1.01
N ALA A 22 17.61 -12.57 2.05
CA ALA A 22 16.48 -13.09 2.81
C ALA A 22 15.68 -11.99 3.54
N ARG A 23 16.36 -10.98 4.10
CA ARG A 23 15.72 -9.84 4.75
C ARG A 23 14.91 -9.01 3.75
N ILE A 24 15.49 -8.70 2.59
CA ILE A 24 14.82 -7.91 1.56
C ILE A 24 13.63 -8.68 0.99
N ALA A 25 13.77 -9.98 0.74
CA ALA A 25 12.67 -10.82 0.28
C ALA A 25 11.49 -10.84 1.26
N ALA A 26 11.76 -10.86 2.58
CA ALA A 26 10.72 -10.77 3.59
C ALA A 26 9.96 -9.43 3.55
N VAL A 27 10.68 -8.32 3.33
CA VAL A 27 10.07 -6.98 3.16
C VAL A 27 9.22 -6.93 1.90
N GLN A 28 9.71 -7.43 0.77
CA GLN A 28 8.94 -7.48 -0.48
C GLN A 28 7.66 -8.31 -0.33
N ALA A 29 7.73 -9.48 0.32
CA ALA A 29 6.56 -10.30 0.58
C ALA A 29 5.51 -9.57 1.42
N ALA A 30 5.93 -8.85 2.47
CA ALA A 30 5.02 -8.06 3.30
C ALA A 30 4.36 -6.91 2.52
N LEU A 31 5.13 -6.20 1.68
CA LEU A 31 4.62 -5.13 0.82
C LEU A 31 3.63 -5.66 -0.22
N ALA A 32 3.93 -6.80 -0.86
CA ALA A 32 3.04 -7.42 -1.82
C ALA A 32 1.68 -7.80 -1.18
N GLN A 33 1.70 -8.35 0.04
CA GLN A 33 0.48 -8.64 0.79
C GLN A 33 -0.32 -7.38 1.14
N ALA A 34 0.36 -6.30 1.54
CA ALA A 34 -0.27 -5.02 1.85
C ALA A 34 -0.93 -4.40 0.60
N ILE A 35 -0.25 -4.44 -0.55
CA ILE A 35 -0.77 -3.98 -1.85
C ILE A 35 -2.03 -4.78 -2.21
N GLU A 36 -1.97 -6.10 -2.15
CA GLU A 36 -3.11 -6.96 -2.51
C GLU A 36 -4.32 -6.69 -1.60
N SER A 37 -4.09 -6.55 -0.29
CA SER A 37 -5.15 -6.23 0.67
C SER A 37 -5.78 -4.87 0.40
N ALA A 38 -4.96 -3.84 0.13
CA ALA A 38 -5.45 -2.49 -0.17
C ALA A 38 -6.22 -2.44 -1.50
N CYS A 39 -5.76 -3.15 -2.53
CA CYS A 39 -6.48 -3.31 -3.79
C CYS A 39 -7.86 -3.96 -3.58
N ARG A 40 -7.92 -5.06 -2.82
CA ARG A 40 -9.19 -5.73 -2.49
C ARG A 40 -10.16 -4.79 -1.76
N GLU A 41 -9.67 -4.00 -0.81
CA GLU A 41 -10.49 -3.01 -0.12
C GLU A 41 -10.99 -1.92 -1.06
N ARG A 42 -10.11 -1.35 -1.89
CA ARG A 42 -10.43 -0.30 -2.87
C ARG A 42 -11.51 -0.77 -3.84
N ASP A 43 -11.35 -1.96 -4.41
CA ASP A 43 -12.28 -2.50 -5.40
C ASP A 43 -13.63 -2.88 -4.77
N GLY A 44 -13.62 -3.33 -3.51
CA GLY A 44 -14.84 -3.53 -2.73
C GLY A 44 -15.56 -2.22 -2.41
N LEU A 45 -14.83 -1.20 -2.00
CA LEU A 45 -15.37 0.12 -1.66
C LEU A 45 -15.89 0.86 -2.90
N SER A 46 -15.18 0.79 -4.02
CA SER A 46 -15.58 1.40 -5.29
C SER A 46 -16.94 0.87 -5.75
N ARG A 47 -17.15 -0.45 -5.70
CA ARG A 47 -18.45 -1.07 -6.03
C ARG A 47 -19.58 -0.62 -5.09
N ARG A 48 -19.32 -0.54 -3.79
CA ARG A 48 -20.32 -0.05 -2.82
C ARG A 48 -20.66 1.43 -3.03
N LEU A 49 -19.66 2.24 -3.35
CA LEU A 49 -19.85 3.65 -3.63
C LEU A 49 -20.71 3.87 -4.89
N GLU A 50 -20.53 3.04 -5.90
CA GLU A 50 -21.35 3.08 -7.11
C GLU A 50 -22.81 2.69 -6.84
N ASP A 51 -23.05 1.68 -6.01
CA ASP A 51 -24.40 1.32 -5.55
C ASP A 51 -25.05 2.47 -4.74
N VAL A 52 -24.30 3.13 -3.86
CA VAL A 52 -24.79 4.32 -3.13
C VAL A 52 -25.16 5.46 -4.09
N ARG A 53 -24.34 5.72 -5.12
CA ARG A 53 -24.64 6.71 -6.17
C ARG A 53 -25.91 6.37 -6.94
N ALA A 54 -26.08 5.12 -7.36
CA ALA A 54 -27.27 4.68 -8.07
C ALA A 54 -28.55 4.86 -7.23
N ARG A 55 -28.48 4.54 -5.93
CA ARG A 55 -29.61 4.74 -5.00
C ARG A 55 -29.95 6.22 -4.81
N ALA A 56 -28.95 7.08 -4.68
CA ALA A 56 -29.19 8.52 -4.57
C ALA A 56 -29.80 9.08 -5.85
N ALA A 57 -29.31 8.67 -7.02
CA ALA A 57 -29.86 9.07 -8.31
C ALA A 57 -31.36 8.70 -8.43
N PHE A 58 -31.73 7.50 -7.99
CA PHE A 58 -33.14 7.08 -7.95
C PHE A 58 -33.99 7.97 -7.03
N LEU A 59 -33.48 8.33 -5.85
CA LEU A 59 -34.21 9.18 -4.91
C LEU A 59 -34.36 10.63 -5.40
N TYR A 60 -33.39 11.16 -6.16
CA TYR A 60 -33.53 12.48 -6.79
C TYR A 60 -34.62 12.51 -7.87
N ASP A 61 -34.81 11.40 -8.60
CA ASP A 61 -35.85 11.30 -9.63
C ASP A 61 -37.27 11.25 -9.02
N ASP A 62 -37.40 10.74 -7.79
CA ASP A 62 -38.68 10.49 -7.11
C ASP A 62 -39.36 11.76 -6.54
N GLN A 63 -38.76 12.96 -6.64
CA GLN A 63 -39.27 14.30 -6.23
C GLN A 63 -40.10 14.42 -4.91
N ASP A 64 -40.07 13.43 -4.03
CA ASP A 64 -40.76 13.46 -2.75
C ASP A 64 -39.88 14.13 -1.69
N ALA A 65 -40.42 15.19 -1.07
CA ALA A 65 -39.78 15.90 0.04
C ALA A 65 -39.51 14.99 1.26
N SER A 66 -40.14 13.82 1.35
CA SER A 66 -39.87 12.81 2.37
C SER A 66 -38.45 12.19 2.28
N HIS A 67 -37.75 12.35 1.15
CA HIS A 67 -36.43 11.75 0.91
C HIS A 67 -35.23 12.60 1.34
N GLU A 68 -35.42 13.86 1.74
CA GLU A 68 -34.34 14.80 2.07
C GLU A 68 -33.32 14.20 3.08
N GLY A 69 -33.81 13.64 4.19
CA GLY A 69 -32.95 13.03 5.20
C GLY A 69 -32.21 11.79 4.72
N ARG A 70 -32.80 11.04 3.78
CA ARG A 70 -32.18 9.84 3.18
C ARG A 70 -31.13 10.22 2.13
N LEU A 71 -31.38 11.27 1.35
CA LEU A 71 -30.42 11.83 0.39
C LEU A 71 -29.17 12.34 1.12
N GLY A 72 -29.34 13.13 2.19
CA GLY A 72 -28.20 13.62 2.97
C GLY A 72 -27.33 12.49 3.54
N ALA A 73 -27.95 11.41 4.04
CA ALA A 73 -27.21 10.25 4.53
C ALA A 73 -26.43 9.49 3.43
N LEU A 74 -26.95 9.47 2.20
CA LEU A 74 -26.25 8.87 1.05
C LEU A 74 -25.10 9.76 0.58
N GLU A 75 -25.30 11.08 0.52
CA GLU A 75 -24.26 12.04 0.19
C GLU A 75 -23.09 11.97 1.18
N GLU A 76 -23.35 11.90 2.48
CA GLU A 76 -22.32 11.72 3.50
C GLU A 76 -21.52 10.42 3.28
N GLN A 77 -22.22 9.31 3.01
CA GLN A 77 -21.56 8.04 2.65
C GLN A 77 -20.70 8.18 1.40
N MET A 78 -21.13 8.97 0.40
CA MET A 78 -20.34 9.21 -0.79
C MET A 78 -19.07 10.00 -0.52
N VAL A 79 -19.14 11.04 0.31
CA VAL A 79 -17.98 11.87 0.69
C VAL A 79 -16.96 11.03 1.46
N VAL A 80 -17.41 10.28 2.46
CA VAL A 80 -16.53 9.40 3.26
C VAL A 80 -15.92 8.31 2.37
N GLY A 81 -16.72 7.67 1.51
CA GLY A 81 -16.26 6.65 0.58
C GLY A 81 -15.24 7.17 -0.42
N ALA A 82 -15.48 8.35 -1.01
CA ALA A 82 -14.57 8.98 -1.96
C ALA A 82 -13.21 9.32 -1.31
N ARG A 83 -13.24 9.86 -0.08
CA ARG A 83 -12.01 10.15 0.67
C ARG A 83 -11.21 8.87 0.94
N ARG A 84 -11.87 7.82 1.42
CA ARG A 84 -11.18 6.54 1.68
C ARG A 84 -10.63 5.91 0.40
N LEU A 85 -11.30 6.04 -0.75
CA LEU A 85 -10.75 5.60 -2.03
C LEU A 85 -9.47 6.35 -2.42
N ALA A 86 -9.43 7.67 -2.19
CA ALA A 86 -8.22 8.45 -2.41
C ALA A 86 -7.08 7.99 -1.49
N ASP A 87 -7.37 7.78 -0.20
CA ASP A 87 -6.39 7.28 0.78
C ASP A 87 -5.83 5.91 0.37
N LEU A 88 -6.68 4.97 -0.06
CA LEU A 88 -6.26 3.65 -0.52
C LEU A 88 -5.41 3.73 -1.80
N THR A 89 -5.79 4.60 -2.73
CA THR A 89 -5.02 4.80 -3.98
C THR A 89 -3.63 5.35 -3.67
N TYR A 90 -3.52 6.30 -2.75
CA TYR A 90 -2.24 6.82 -2.28
C TYR A 90 -1.39 5.74 -1.59
N GLN A 91 -2.00 4.95 -0.70
CA GLN A 91 -1.29 3.85 0.00
C GLN A 91 -0.75 2.80 -0.96
N ILE A 92 -1.56 2.38 -1.94
CA ILE A 92 -1.14 1.43 -2.97
C ILE A 92 0.08 1.96 -3.74
N ALA A 93 0.02 3.20 -4.22
CA ALA A 93 1.13 3.80 -4.95
C ALA A 93 2.41 3.90 -4.09
N ALA A 94 2.27 4.27 -2.81
CA ALA A 94 3.40 4.31 -1.88
C ALA A 94 4.01 2.92 -1.63
N PHE A 95 3.18 1.89 -1.47
CA PHE A 95 3.66 0.52 -1.29
C PHE A 95 4.32 -0.05 -2.56
N GLU A 96 3.78 0.25 -3.74
CA GLU A 96 4.39 -0.13 -5.01
C GLU A 96 5.77 0.52 -5.19
N ALA A 97 5.91 1.80 -4.84
CA ALA A 97 7.20 2.49 -4.87
C ALA A 97 8.22 1.85 -3.90
N LEU A 98 7.80 1.54 -2.66
CA LEU A 98 8.65 0.86 -1.69
C LEU A 98 9.02 -0.57 -2.14
N HIS A 99 8.09 -1.28 -2.78
CA HIS A 99 8.32 -2.62 -3.28
C HIS A 99 9.34 -2.62 -4.43
N ALA A 100 9.25 -1.65 -5.33
CA ALA A 100 10.22 -1.43 -6.41
C ALA A 100 11.61 -1.10 -5.84
N GLU A 101 11.68 -0.18 -4.87
CA GLU A 101 12.95 0.19 -4.23
C GLU A 101 13.59 -1.01 -3.50
N ALA A 102 12.80 -1.80 -2.78
CA ALA A 102 13.30 -3.04 -2.18
C ALA A 102 13.87 -4.01 -3.23
N GLY A 103 13.26 -4.09 -4.42
CA GLY A 103 13.79 -4.86 -5.55
C GLY A 103 15.12 -4.33 -6.07
N ASN A 104 15.28 -3.01 -6.14
CA ASN A 104 16.54 -2.36 -6.53
C ASN A 104 17.66 -2.69 -5.54
N VAL A 105 17.37 -2.65 -4.24
CA VAL A 105 18.34 -3.02 -3.19
C VAL A 105 18.80 -4.47 -3.35
N LEU A 106 17.88 -5.40 -3.64
CA LEU A 106 18.23 -6.81 -3.87
C LEU A 106 19.11 -7.00 -5.12
N ALA A 107 18.83 -6.22 -6.17
CA ALA A 107 19.61 -6.25 -7.42
C ALA A 107 20.99 -5.56 -7.29
N GLY A 108 21.27 -4.91 -6.15
CA GLY A 108 22.48 -4.10 -5.96
C GLY A 108 22.49 -2.81 -6.80
N ALA A 109 21.32 -2.35 -7.26
CA ALA A 109 21.18 -1.10 -7.99
C ALA A 109 21.27 0.09 -7.00
N PRO A 110 21.92 1.21 -7.38
CA PRO A 110 21.98 2.39 -6.53
C PRO A 110 20.57 2.90 -6.23
N SER A 111 20.34 3.30 -4.98
CA SER A 111 19.04 3.83 -4.55
C SER A 111 18.66 5.06 -5.37
N SER A 112 17.42 5.07 -5.84
CA SER A 112 16.83 6.16 -6.63
C SER A 112 16.78 7.49 -5.86
N SER A 113 16.94 7.46 -4.53
CA SER A 113 16.86 8.64 -3.64
C SER A 113 18.20 9.35 -3.42
N VAL A 114 19.28 8.95 -4.09
CA VAL A 114 20.59 9.61 -4.03
C VAL A 114 20.85 10.34 -5.36
N MET A 115 20.12 11.43 -5.58
CA MET A 115 20.52 12.50 -6.50
C MET A 115 20.36 13.83 -5.74
N PRO A 116 21.44 14.63 -5.60
CA PRO A 116 21.41 15.92 -4.92
C PRO A 116 20.57 16.97 -5.65
#